data_AF-A0A2C7AUI1-F1
#
_entry.id   AF-A0A2C7AUI1-F1
#
_cell.length_a   1.000
_cell.length_b   1.000
_cell.length_c   1.000
_cell.angle_alpha   90.00
_cell.angle_beta   90.00
_cell.angle_gamma   90.00
#
_symmetry.space_group_name_H-M   'P 1'
#
loop_
_entity.id
_entity.type
_entity.pdbx_description
1 polymer ?
#
loop_
_entity_poly.entity_id
_entity_poly.type
_entity_poly.pdbx_seq_one_letter_code
_entity_poly.pdbx_strand_id
1 'polypeptide(L)'
;MRYAVIMAGGSGTRLWPLSRQGEPKQLLRMIDGKSLLRLAFERVAGAVDPANILICTGAAYIDEVARQIPEVESRNLLGEPVGRDSLNAVAWPAAVLARRDPGPSPR
;
A
#
# COMPACT_ATOMS: atom_id res chain seq x y z
N MET A 1 9.89 -16.70 -3.49
CA MET A 1 8.46 -16.49 -3.12
C MET A 1 7.85 -15.43 -4.03
N ARG A 2 6.51 -15.32 -4.12
CA ARG A 2 5.86 -14.20 -4.84
C ARG A 2 5.43 -13.15 -3.82
N TYR A 3 5.78 -11.89 -4.08
CA TYR A 3 5.37 -10.73 -3.29
C TYR A 3 4.50 -9.82 -4.14
N ALA A 4 3.62 -9.07 -3.49
CA ALA A 4 2.88 -7.99 -4.12
C ALA A 4 3.05 -6.69 -3.34
N VAL A 5 3.17 -5.58 -4.07
CA VAL A 5 3.24 -4.24 -3.49
C VAL A 5 2.04 -3.44 -3.98
N ILE A 6 1.23 -2.95 -3.05
CA ILE A 6 0.14 -2.02 -3.32
C ILE A 6 0.67 -0.61 -3.07
N MET A 7 0.82 0.18 -4.14
CA MET A 7 1.19 1.59 -4.04
C MET A 7 -0.06 2.44 -3.81
N ALA A 8 -0.28 2.81 -2.55
CA ALA A 8 -1.45 3.53 -2.05
C ALA A 8 -1.15 5.04 -1.88
N GLY A 9 -0.50 5.65 -2.87
CA GLY A 9 -0.15 7.07 -2.89
C GLY A 9 -1.09 7.94 -3.74
N GLY A 10 -0.81 9.23 -3.74
CA GLY A 10 -1.51 10.25 -4.54
C GLY A 10 -2.44 11.13 -3.73
N SER A 11 -2.43 12.43 -4.04
CA SER A 11 -3.21 13.46 -3.34
C SER A 11 -4.72 13.40 -3.62
N GLY A 12 -5.15 12.63 -4.62
CA GLY A 12 -6.57 12.38 -4.90
C GLY A 12 -7.37 13.57 -5.43
N THR A 13 -6.75 14.70 -5.77
CA THR A 13 -7.42 16.01 -6.02
C THR A 13 -8.54 16.01 -7.05
N ARG A 14 -8.59 15.05 -7.98
CA ARG A 14 -9.66 14.93 -8.99
C ARG A 14 -11.00 14.44 -8.43
N LEU A 15 -11.02 13.90 -7.22
CA LEU A 15 -12.24 13.44 -6.55
C LEU A 15 -12.71 14.45 -5.50
N TRP A 16 -12.20 15.68 -5.52
CA TRP A 16 -12.76 16.74 -4.70
C TRP A 16 -14.25 16.94 -5.05
N PRO A 17 -15.17 17.12 -4.08
CA PRO A 17 -14.94 17.34 -2.65
C PRO A 17 -14.80 16.07 -1.80
N LEU A 18 -14.93 14.87 -2.38
CA LEU A 18 -14.83 13.61 -1.64
C LEU A 18 -13.41 13.39 -1.11
N SER A 19 -12.39 13.63 -1.91
CA SER A 19 -11.00 13.63 -1.43
C SER A 19 -10.64 14.95 -0.77
N ARG A 20 -10.10 14.90 0.45
CA ARG A 20 -9.69 16.08 1.23
C ARG A 20 -8.34 15.83 1.90
N GLN A 21 -7.71 16.89 2.42
CA GLN A 21 -6.55 16.71 3.30
C GLN A 21 -6.97 15.83 4.49
N GLY A 22 -6.24 14.72 4.69
CA GLY A 22 -6.52 13.71 5.70
C GLY A 22 -7.27 12.48 5.18
N GLU A 23 -7.99 12.57 4.05
CA GLU A 23 -8.77 11.47 3.47
C GLU A 23 -8.49 11.34 1.97
N PRO A 24 -7.35 10.73 1.60
CA PRO A 24 -6.94 10.59 0.21
C PRO A 24 -7.79 9.53 -0.51
N LYS A 25 -7.85 9.61 -1.85
CA LYS A 25 -8.79 8.83 -2.67
C LYS A 25 -8.81 7.33 -2.37
N GLN A 26 -7.66 6.75 -2.06
CA GLN A 26 -7.48 5.32 -1.86
C GLN A 26 -8.18 4.83 -0.59
N LEU A 27 -8.40 5.71 0.38
CA LEU A 27 -9.07 5.40 1.65
C LEU A 27 -10.58 5.68 1.60
N LEU A 28 -11.06 6.35 0.54
CA LEU A 28 -12.49 6.64 0.35
C LEU A 28 -13.28 5.36 0.11
N ARG A 29 -14.35 5.18 0.89
CA ARG A 29 -15.33 4.09 0.75
C ARG A 29 -16.27 4.40 -0.42
N MET A 30 -15.95 3.87 -1.60
CA MET A 30 -16.65 4.25 -2.84
C MET A 30 -17.60 3.18 -3.39
N ILE A 31 -17.31 1.89 -3.18
CA ILE A 31 -18.04 0.78 -3.80
C ILE A 31 -18.45 -0.17 -2.70
N ASP A 32 -19.75 -0.37 -2.52
CA ASP A 32 -20.35 -1.27 -1.53
C ASP A 32 -19.77 -1.08 -0.11
N GLY A 33 -19.50 0.18 0.27
CA GLY A 33 -18.93 0.55 1.57
C GLY A 33 -17.43 0.21 1.74
N LYS A 34 -16.77 -0.36 0.72
CA LYS A 34 -15.34 -0.66 0.71
C LYS A 34 -14.52 0.48 0.13
N SER A 35 -13.33 0.66 0.67
CA SER A 35 -12.37 1.61 0.11
C SER A 35 -11.71 1.09 -1.16
N LEU A 36 -11.19 1.99 -2.00
CA LEU A 36 -10.42 1.59 -3.17
C LEU A 36 -9.18 0.74 -2.77
N LEU A 37 -8.57 1.05 -1.63
CA LEU A 37 -7.48 0.27 -1.06
C LEU A 37 -7.96 -1.14 -0.66
N ARG A 38 -9.10 -1.26 0.03
CA ARG A 38 -9.68 -2.56 0.39
C ARG A 38 -9.95 -3.42 -0.83
N LEU A 39 -10.54 -2.84 -1.87
CA LEU A 39 -10.78 -3.53 -3.14
C LEU A 39 -9.48 -3.95 -3.84
N ALA A 40 -8.43 -3.12 -3.77
CA ALA A 40 -7.13 -3.50 -4.31
C ALA A 40 -6.51 -4.66 -3.53
N PHE A 41 -6.58 -4.62 -2.19
CA PHE A 41 -6.11 -5.69 -1.32
C PHE A 41 -6.83 -7.01 -1.59
N GLU A 42 -8.17 -7.03 -1.60
CA GLU A 42 -8.95 -8.25 -1.80
C GLU A 42 -8.63 -8.95 -3.13
N ARG A 43 -8.40 -8.17 -4.21
CA ARG A 43 -7.96 -8.72 -5.50
C ARG A 43 -6.59 -9.37 -5.42
N VAL A 44 -5.65 -8.75 -4.70
CA VAL A 44 -4.27 -9.27 -4.58
C VAL A 44 -4.23 -10.47 -3.65
N ALA A 45 -5.00 -10.45 -2.55
CA ALA A 45 -5.09 -11.54 -1.58
C ALA A 45 -5.64 -12.85 -2.19
N GLY A 46 -6.39 -12.77 -3.29
CA GLY A 46 -6.78 -13.96 -4.06
C GLY A 46 -5.64 -14.66 -4.80
N ALA A 47 -4.45 -14.05 -4.89
CA ALA A 47 -3.30 -14.56 -5.63
C ALA A 47 -1.98 -14.62 -4.82
N VAL A 48 -1.85 -13.82 -3.76
CA VAL A 48 -0.66 -13.72 -2.92
C VAL A 48 -1.08 -13.79 -1.46
N ASP A 49 -0.38 -14.60 -0.67
CA ASP A 49 -0.59 -14.69 0.77
C ASP A 49 -0.48 -13.28 1.42
N PRO A 50 -1.41 -12.87 2.30
CA PRO A 50 -1.34 -11.58 2.99
C PRO A 50 0.00 -11.29 3.68
N ALA A 51 0.71 -12.31 4.18
CA ALA A 51 2.04 -12.15 4.77
C ALA A 51 3.11 -11.66 3.77
N ASN A 52 2.85 -11.81 2.47
CA ASN A 52 3.71 -11.38 1.36
C ASN A 52 3.15 -10.16 0.60
N ILE A 53 2.13 -9.51 1.13
CA ILE A 53 1.59 -8.26 0.59
C ILE A 53 2.16 -7.09 1.39
N LEU A 54 2.74 -6.12 0.67
CA LEU A 54 3.23 -4.85 1.23
C LEU A 54 2.34 -3.71 0.74
N ILE A 55 2.11 -2.72 1.59
CA ILE A 55 1.39 -1.50 1.23
C ILE A 55 2.34 -0.32 1.42
N CYS A 56 2.63 0.39 0.34
CA CYS A 56 3.41 1.63 0.36
C CYS A 56 2.46 2.82 0.31
N THR A 57 2.49 3.69 1.30
CA THR A 57 1.60 4.85 1.43
C THR A 57 2.33 6.01 2.11
N GLY A 58 1.73 7.20 2.18
CA GLY A 58 2.29 8.27 3.00
C GLY A 58 2.27 7.92 4.49
N ALA A 59 3.33 8.26 5.22
CA ALA A 59 3.47 7.95 6.65
C ALA A 59 2.28 8.43 7.49
N ALA A 60 1.70 9.58 7.15
CA ALA A 60 0.51 10.14 7.80
C ALA A 60 -0.76 9.26 7.68
N TYR A 61 -0.78 8.28 6.78
CA TYR A 61 -1.94 7.43 6.51
C TYR A 61 -1.77 5.99 7.03
N ILE A 62 -0.63 5.65 7.63
CA ILE A 62 -0.33 4.26 8.06
C ILE A 62 -1.38 3.72 9.04
N ASP A 63 -1.81 4.53 10.01
CA ASP A 63 -2.79 4.09 11.01
C ASP A 63 -4.16 3.79 10.39
N GLU A 64 -4.59 4.60 9.42
CA GLU A 64 -5.86 4.36 8.72
C GLU A 64 -5.75 3.14 7.79
N VAL A 65 -4.61 2.97 7.12
CA VAL A 65 -4.35 1.76 6.32
C VAL A 65 -4.40 0.51 7.18
N ALA A 66 -3.75 0.53 8.36
CA ALA A 66 -3.77 -0.59 9.30
C ALA A 66 -5.19 -0.90 9.81
N ARG A 67 -6.02 0.13 10.04
CA ARG A 67 -7.44 -0.06 10.39
C ARG A 67 -8.26 -0.67 9.27
N GLN A 68 -8.04 -0.26 8.02
CA GLN A 68 -8.82 -0.75 6.87
C GLN A 68 -8.38 -2.14 6.39
N ILE A 69 -7.11 -2.48 6.58
CA ILE A 69 -6.49 -3.74 6.13
C ILE A 69 -5.76 -4.42 7.32
N PRO A 70 -6.49 -4.89 8.34
CA PRO A 70 -5.88 -5.54 9.51
C PRO A 70 -5.17 -6.85 9.18
N GLU A 71 -5.42 -7.43 8.01
CA GLU A 71 -4.78 -8.66 7.53
C GLU A 71 -3.31 -8.46 7.13
N VAL A 72 -2.87 -7.22 6.89
CA VAL A 72 -1.47 -6.91 6.56
C VAL A 72 -0.73 -6.53 7.84
N GLU A 73 0.32 -7.28 8.15
CA GLU A 73 1.16 -7.03 9.32
C GLU A 73 1.82 -5.63 9.26
N SER A 74 1.97 -4.98 10.41
CA SER A 74 2.54 -3.63 10.49
C SER A 74 3.92 -3.52 9.86
N ARG A 75 4.73 -4.58 9.88
CA ARG A 75 6.05 -4.61 9.21
C ARG A 75 5.98 -4.50 7.68
N ASN A 76 4.83 -4.77 7.09
CA ASN A 76 4.58 -4.68 5.65
C ASN A 76 3.89 -3.38 5.24
N LEU A 77 3.60 -2.50 6.20
CA LEU A 77 3.10 -1.15 5.95
C LEU A 77 4.31 -0.20 5.87
N LEU A 78 4.56 0.33 4.68
CA LEU A 78 5.68 1.21 4.38
C LEU A 78 5.19 2.65 4.24
N GLY A 79 5.48 3.46 5.27
CA GLY A 79 5.10 4.87 5.33
C GLY A 79 6.16 5.78 4.74
N GLU A 80 5.94 6.27 3.52
CA GLU A 80 6.79 7.27 2.89
C GLU A 80 6.72 8.59 3.68
N PRO A 81 7.85 9.12 4.17
CA PRO A 81 7.85 10.38 4.92
C PRO A 81 7.47 11.57 4.04
N VAL A 82 7.74 11.47 2.74
CA VAL A 82 7.44 12.48 1.73
C VAL A 82 7.06 11.76 0.44
N GLY A 83 6.01 12.22 -0.25
CA GLY A 83 5.65 11.72 -1.56
C GLY A 83 6.73 12.04 -2.59
N ARG A 84 7.27 11.01 -3.26
CA ARG A 84 8.33 11.13 -4.30
C ARG A 84 7.98 10.32 -5.55
N ASP A 85 6.73 10.45 -5.99
CA ASP A 85 6.19 9.81 -7.19
C ASP A 85 6.36 8.27 -7.23
N SER A 86 5.99 7.68 -8.37
CA SER A 86 5.92 6.23 -8.54
C SER A 86 7.28 5.53 -8.45
N LEU A 87 8.38 6.18 -8.86
CA LEU A 87 9.70 5.55 -8.82
C LEU A 87 10.10 5.21 -7.38
N ASN A 88 9.88 6.14 -6.44
CA ASN A 88 10.18 5.90 -5.03
C ASN A 88 9.25 4.82 -4.44
N ALA A 89 7.96 4.89 -4.76
CA ALA A 89 6.95 3.94 -4.32
C ALA A 89 7.18 2.51 -4.84
N VAL A 90 7.99 2.32 -5.90
CA VAL A 90 8.45 1.00 -6.36
C VAL A 90 9.81 0.64 -5.75
N ALA A 91 10.78 1.54 -5.85
CA ALA A 91 12.17 1.25 -5.50
C ALA A 91 12.35 0.98 -4.01
N TRP A 92 11.66 1.71 -3.14
CA TRP A 92 11.82 1.54 -1.70
C TRP A 92 11.24 0.21 -1.20
N PRO A 93 10.00 -0.20 -1.54
CA PRO A 93 9.51 -1.54 -1.22
C PRO A 93 10.36 -2.66 -1.81
N ALA A 94 10.87 -2.49 -3.04
CA ALA A 94 11.78 -3.46 -3.66
C ALA A 94 13.10 -3.61 -2.86
N ALA A 95 13.69 -2.50 -2.42
CA ALA A 95 14.90 -2.53 -1.58
C ALA A 95 14.65 -3.15 -0.19
N VAL A 96 13.48 -2.89 0.40
CA VAL A 96 13.05 -3.53 1.66
C VAL A 96 12.92 -5.04 1.47
N LEU A 97 12.27 -5.49 0.39
CA LEU A 97 12.14 -6.89 0.05
C LEU A 97 13.50 -7.56 -0.20
N ALA A 98 14.37 -6.94 -0.99
CA ALA A 98 15.71 -7.46 -1.28
C ALA A 98 16.57 -7.65 -0.02
N ARG A 99 16.32 -6.88 1.05
CA ARG A 99 16.99 -7.06 2.35
C ARG A 99 16.36 -8.17 3.21
N ARG A 100 15.05 -8.38 3.10
CA ARG A 100 14.29 -9.37 3.90
C ARG A 100 14.37 -10.76 3.31
N ASP A 101 14.26 -10.85 2.00
CA ASP A 101 14.37 -12.06 1.20
C ASP A 101 15.31 -11.75 0.02
N PRO A 102 16.64 -11.86 0.21
CA PRO A 102 17.62 -11.59 -0.84
C PRO A 102 17.54 -12.57 -2.03
N GLY A 103 16.61 -13.53 -2.01
CA GLY A 103 16.52 -14.59 -2.99
C GLY A 103 17.74 -15.53 -2.91
N PRO A 104 17.82 -16.50 -3.83
CA PRO A 104 19.05 -17.27 -3.97
C PRO A 104 20.19 -16.35 -4.41
N SER A 105 21.36 -16.51 -3.78
CA SER A 105 22.60 -15.83 -4.19
C SER A 105 22.79 -16.01 -5.71
N PRO A 106 23.04 -14.93 -6.47
CA PRO A 106 23.33 -15.06 -7.89
C PRO A 106 24.61 -15.89 -8.01
N ARG A 107 24.48 -17.10 -8.56
CA ARG A 107 25.63 -17.93 -8.95
C ARG A 107 26.26 -17.36 -10.20
#